data_AF-A0A6J7JRX7-F1
#
_entry.id   AF-A0A6J7JRX7-F1
#
_cell.length_a   1.000
_cell.length_b   1.000
_cell.length_c   1.000
_cell.angle_alpha   90.00
_cell.angle_beta   90.00
_cell.angle_gamma   90.00
#
_symmetry.space_group_name_H-M   'P 1'
#
loop_
_entity.id
_entity.type
_entity.pdbx_description
1 polymer ?
#
loop_
_entity_poly.entity_id
_entity_poly.type
_entity_poly.pdbx_seq_one_letter_code
_entity_poly.pdbx_strand_id
1 'polypeptide(L)'
;MLGPEDHDAAFAGDPVAKVRLGSVGKVLPGIEVEVRDEDGTVLAVGEPGLVFLRGEQVSGEYEGGSVVDAEGWFPTKDRGWIDQDDYLFIEGRADDTIIRGGENIAPAEIEDVLRRHEAVVDAAVVGIPDDEWGQQIAAVVVLAPGKSVGVDELHDYCQEHLRSSKTPYRIEFRDELPHTPTGKLLRREVLADLLG
;
A
#
# COMPACT_ATOMS: atom_id res chain seq x y z
N MET A 1 -9.50 -3.98 -17.75
CA MET A 1 -8.75 -3.62 -18.97
C MET A 1 -9.01 -2.16 -19.31
N LEU A 2 -7.95 -1.38 -19.50
CA LEU A 2 -7.99 -0.03 -20.04
C LEU A 2 -7.50 -0.13 -21.50
N GLY A 3 -8.37 0.18 -22.46
CA GLY A 3 -8.12 -0.07 -23.88
C GLY A 3 -7.63 1.15 -24.65
N PRO A 4 -7.10 1.00 -25.88
CA PRO A 4 -6.66 2.13 -26.72
C PRO A 4 -7.75 3.20 -26.92
N GLU A 5 -9.01 2.77 -27.01
CA GLU A 5 -10.17 3.66 -27.17
C GLU A 5 -10.32 4.64 -25.99
N ASP A 6 -10.00 4.19 -24.76
CA ASP A 6 -10.02 5.05 -23.56
C ASP A 6 -8.96 6.16 -23.67
N HIS A 7 -7.78 5.81 -24.18
CA HIS A 7 -6.69 6.77 -24.40
C HIS A 7 -7.02 7.75 -25.51
N ASP A 8 -7.57 7.28 -26.63
CA ASP A 8 -7.98 8.11 -27.76
C ASP A 8 -9.06 9.12 -27.33
N ALA A 9 -10.07 8.67 -26.57
CA ALA A 9 -11.12 9.53 -26.04
C ALA A 9 -10.57 10.58 -25.05
N ALA A 10 -9.66 10.17 -24.15
CA ALA A 10 -9.02 11.08 -23.22
C ALA A 10 -8.17 12.15 -23.95
N PHE A 11 -7.44 11.75 -25.00
CA PHE A 11 -6.66 12.66 -25.82
C PHE A 11 -7.54 13.62 -26.63
N ALA A 12 -8.69 13.14 -27.11
CA ALA A 12 -9.71 13.95 -27.76
C ALA A 12 -10.45 14.92 -26.80
N GLY A 13 -10.19 14.82 -25.50
CA GLY A 13 -10.66 15.76 -24.49
C GLY A 13 -11.87 15.30 -23.68
N ASP A 14 -12.29 14.03 -23.80
CA ASP A 14 -13.37 13.48 -22.99
C ASP A 14 -12.98 13.50 -21.49
N PRO A 15 -13.72 14.22 -20.64
CA PRO A 15 -13.41 14.33 -19.22
C PRO A 15 -13.57 13.00 -18.47
N VAL A 16 -14.50 12.14 -18.87
CA VAL A 16 -14.71 10.83 -18.24
C VAL A 16 -13.55 9.89 -18.58
N ALA A 17 -13.17 9.85 -19.85
CA ALA A 17 -12.03 9.05 -20.30
C ALA A 17 -10.72 9.49 -19.63
N LYS A 18 -10.52 10.80 -19.42
CA LYS A 18 -9.37 11.32 -18.67
C LYS A 18 -9.30 10.82 -17.24
N VAL A 19 -10.42 10.79 -16.53
CA VAL A 19 -10.47 10.23 -15.17
C VAL A 19 -10.13 8.74 -15.21
N ARG A 20 -10.68 7.99 -16.18
CA ARG A 20 -10.45 6.55 -16.34
C ARG A 20 -9.00 6.16 -16.59
N LEU A 21 -8.17 7.07 -17.10
CA LEU A 21 -6.73 6.81 -17.23
C LEU A 21 -6.03 6.58 -15.88
N GLY A 22 -6.63 7.02 -14.77
CA GLY A 22 -6.15 6.73 -13.41
C GLY A 22 -6.68 5.43 -12.81
N SER A 23 -7.49 4.66 -13.55
CA SER A 23 -8.06 3.40 -13.08
C SER A 23 -7.12 2.22 -13.37
N VAL A 24 -7.36 1.08 -12.73
CA VAL A 24 -6.74 -0.20 -13.12
C VAL A 24 -7.50 -0.88 -14.28
N GLY A 25 -8.41 -0.14 -14.92
CA GLY A 25 -9.24 -0.55 -16.04
C GLY A 25 -10.54 -1.25 -15.60
N LYS A 26 -11.27 -1.75 -16.60
CA LYS A 26 -12.52 -2.49 -16.37
C LYS A 26 -12.35 -3.84 -15.68
N VAL A 27 -13.32 -4.22 -14.87
CA VAL A 27 -13.48 -5.58 -14.35
C VAL A 27 -13.52 -6.59 -15.50
N LEU A 28 -12.83 -7.72 -15.34
CA LEU A 28 -12.78 -8.77 -16.36
C LEU A 28 -14.07 -9.58 -16.40
N PRO A 29 -14.48 -10.09 -17.57
CA PRO A 29 -15.61 -11.00 -17.66
C PRO A 29 -15.43 -12.23 -16.75
N GLY A 30 -16.46 -12.55 -15.96
CA GLY A 30 -16.42 -13.68 -15.02
C GLY A 30 -15.78 -13.36 -13.66
N ILE A 31 -15.34 -12.12 -13.45
CA ILE A 31 -14.98 -11.59 -12.14
C ILE A 31 -16.09 -10.64 -11.68
N GLU A 32 -16.53 -10.81 -10.45
CA GLU A 32 -17.42 -9.91 -9.73
C GLU A 32 -16.61 -9.10 -8.74
N VAL A 33 -17.00 -7.84 -8.52
CA VAL A 33 -16.35 -6.92 -7.58
C VAL A 33 -17.38 -6.33 -6.63
N GLU A 34 -17.06 -6.34 -5.35
CA GLU A 34 -17.77 -5.58 -4.32
C GLU A 34 -16.81 -4.61 -3.65
N VAL A 35 -17.32 -3.43 -3.29
CA VAL A 35 -16.61 -2.49 -2.43
C VAL A 35 -17.40 -2.44 -1.13
N ARG A 36 -16.74 -2.72 0.00
CA ARG A 36 -17.39 -2.81 1.32
C ARG A 36 -16.80 -1.81 2.31
N ASP A 37 -17.60 -1.36 3.26
CA ASP A 37 -17.11 -0.62 4.43
C ASP A 37 -16.42 -1.55 5.45
N GLU A 38 -15.98 -0.98 6.58
CA GLU A 38 -15.31 -1.72 7.66
C GLU A 38 -16.23 -2.72 8.37
N ASP A 39 -17.56 -2.53 8.31
CA ASP A 39 -18.57 -3.41 8.89
C ASP A 39 -19.01 -4.53 7.92
N GLY A 40 -18.51 -4.49 6.68
CA GLY A 40 -18.81 -5.46 5.63
C GLY A 40 -20.04 -5.11 4.78
N THR A 41 -20.60 -3.91 4.92
CA THR A 41 -21.73 -3.45 4.11
C THR A 41 -21.23 -3.09 2.70
N VAL A 42 -21.93 -3.58 1.68
CA VAL A 42 -21.65 -3.21 0.28
C VAL A 42 -22.00 -1.74 0.05
N LEU A 43 -21.03 -0.98 -0.44
CA LEU A 43 -21.12 0.45 -0.71
C LEU A 43 -21.67 0.74 -2.11
N ALA A 44 -22.13 1.97 -2.31
CA ALA A 44 -22.62 2.40 -3.62
C ALA A 44 -21.46 2.64 -4.61
N VAL A 45 -21.79 2.63 -5.91
CA VAL A 45 -20.85 3.00 -6.98
C VAL A 45 -20.24 4.37 -6.71
N GLY A 46 -18.92 4.48 -6.84
CA GLY A 46 -18.16 5.69 -6.56
C GLY A 46 -17.80 5.92 -5.08
N GLU A 47 -18.29 5.09 -4.15
CA GLU A 47 -17.91 5.19 -2.74
C GLU A 47 -16.65 4.37 -2.43
N PRO A 48 -15.64 4.97 -1.77
CA PRO A 48 -14.40 4.27 -1.44
C PRO A 48 -14.56 3.32 -0.25
N GLY A 49 -14.04 2.10 -0.41
CA GLY A 49 -14.03 1.06 0.61
C GLY A 49 -13.02 -0.04 0.32
N LEU A 50 -13.16 -1.18 0.99
CA LEU A 50 -12.34 -2.37 0.78
C LEU A 50 -12.83 -3.16 -0.45
N VAL A 51 -11.91 -3.51 -1.33
CA VAL A 51 -12.22 -4.22 -2.59
C VAL A 51 -12.23 -5.74 -2.36
N PHE A 52 -13.33 -6.37 -2.76
CA PHE A 52 -13.53 -7.81 -2.74
C PHE A 52 -13.75 -8.33 -4.16
N LEU A 53 -13.18 -9.51 -4.45
CA LEU A 53 -13.30 -10.15 -5.76
C LEU A 53 -13.93 -11.54 -5.61
N ARG A 54 -14.75 -11.93 -6.58
CA ARG A 54 -15.26 -13.31 -6.70
C ARG A 54 -15.23 -13.75 -8.15
N GLY A 55 -14.89 -15.01 -8.39
CA GLY A 55 -14.90 -15.58 -9.74
C GLY A 55 -14.09 -16.86 -9.81
N GLU A 56 -14.27 -17.62 -10.90
CA GLU A 56 -13.62 -18.93 -11.08
C GLU A 56 -12.09 -18.85 -11.06
N GLN A 57 -11.53 -17.70 -11.45
CA GLN A 57 -10.07 -17.48 -11.48
C GLN A 57 -9.50 -17.03 -10.12
N VAL A 58 -10.35 -16.73 -9.13
CA VAL A 58 -9.92 -16.22 -7.82
C VAL A 58 -9.52 -17.39 -6.93
N SER A 59 -8.25 -17.45 -6.54
CA SER A 59 -7.75 -18.44 -5.58
C SER A 59 -7.82 -17.89 -4.16
N GLY A 60 -8.58 -18.56 -3.30
CA GLY A 60 -8.73 -18.21 -1.88
C GLY A 60 -8.05 -19.15 -0.91
N GLU A 61 -7.45 -20.24 -1.38
CA GLU A 61 -6.93 -21.32 -0.54
C GLU A 61 -5.42 -21.20 -0.37
N TYR A 62 -4.96 -21.10 0.88
CA TYR A 62 -3.55 -21.05 1.26
C TYR A 62 -3.22 -22.17 2.25
N GLU A 63 -1.93 -22.44 2.50
CA GLU A 63 -1.51 -23.46 3.50
C GLU A 63 -2.08 -23.22 4.91
N GLY A 64 -2.53 -21.99 5.21
CA GLY A 64 -3.19 -21.61 6.47
C GLY A 64 -4.72 -21.67 6.46
N GLY A 65 -5.34 -22.11 5.36
CA GLY A 65 -6.79 -22.16 5.16
C GLY A 65 -7.29 -21.20 4.08
N SER A 66 -8.61 -21.09 4.01
CA SER A 66 -9.30 -20.24 3.05
C SER A 66 -9.38 -18.80 3.57
N VAL A 67 -9.09 -17.82 2.71
CA VAL A 67 -9.24 -16.40 3.01
C VAL A 67 -10.49 -15.79 2.37
N VAL A 68 -11.26 -16.58 1.61
CA VAL A 68 -12.57 -16.14 1.11
C VAL A 68 -13.62 -16.23 2.21
N ASP A 69 -14.62 -15.36 2.14
CA ASP A 69 -15.79 -15.45 3.02
C ASP A 69 -16.73 -16.60 2.65
N ALA A 70 -17.81 -16.76 3.41
CA ALA A 70 -18.80 -17.82 3.23
C ALA A 70 -19.50 -17.78 1.85
N GLU A 71 -19.44 -16.65 1.15
CA GLU A 71 -20.04 -16.44 -0.17
C GLU A 71 -19.01 -16.45 -1.30
N GLY A 72 -17.74 -16.77 -0.98
CA GLY A 72 -16.64 -16.92 -1.92
C GLY A 72 -15.92 -15.62 -2.28
N TRP A 73 -16.12 -14.54 -1.52
CA TRP A 73 -15.45 -13.27 -1.79
C TRP A 73 -14.06 -13.22 -1.19
N PHE A 74 -13.09 -12.90 -2.03
CA PHE A 74 -11.70 -12.74 -1.68
C PHE A 74 -11.40 -11.29 -1.27
N PRO A 75 -10.91 -11.05 -0.05
CA PRO A 75 -10.47 -9.74 0.38
C PRO A 75 -9.10 -9.40 -0.23
N THR A 76 -9.08 -8.47 -1.18
CA THR A 76 -7.82 -8.02 -1.82
C THR A 76 -6.92 -7.26 -0.86
N LYS A 77 -7.52 -6.66 0.18
CA LYS A 77 -6.91 -5.68 1.08
C LYS A 77 -6.49 -4.38 0.38
N ASP A 78 -7.02 -4.12 -0.80
CA ASP A 78 -6.95 -2.83 -1.46
C ASP A 78 -8.13 -1.95 -1.02
N ARG A 79 -7.87 -0.65 -0.85
CA ARG A 79 -8.90 0.38 -0.79
C ARG A 79 -9.12 0.92 -2.20
N GLY A 80 -10.37 1.08 -2.57
CA GLY A 80 -10.74 1.52 -3.91
C GLY A 80 -12.22 1.74 -4.07
N TRP A 81 -12.61 2.07 -5.29
CA TRP A 81 -13.99 2.29 -5.70
C TRP A 81 -14.17 1.90 -7.17
N ILE A 82 -15.40 1.60 -7.56
CA ILE A 82 -15.78 1.28 -8.95
C ILE A 82 -16.68 2.37 -9.51
N ASP A 83 -16.51 2.74 -10.78
CA ASP A 83 -17.39 3.68 -11.48
C ASP A 83 -18.63 3.01 -12.10
N GLN A 84 -19.50 3.80 -12.73
CA GLN A 84 -20.75 3.31 -13.33
C GLN A 84 -20.55 2.41 -14.57
N ASP A 85 -19.35 2.38 -15.15
CA ASP A 85 -19.01 1.56 -16.31
C ASP A 85 -17.99 0.46 -15.96
N ASP A 86 -17.95 0.07 -14.68
CA ASP A 86 -17.12 -0.99 -14.10
C ASP A 86 -15.60 -0.74 -14.15
N TYR A 87 -15.14 0.51 -14.21
CA TYR A 87 -13.72 0.84 -14.02
C TYR A 87 -13.38 0.86 -12.53
N LEU A 88 -12.39 0.05 -12.15
CA LEU A 88 -11.92 -0.05 -10.77
C LEU A 88 -10.76 0.94 -10.53
N PHE A 89 -10.84 1.69 -9.45
CA PHE A 89 -9.83 2.63 -9.00
C PHE A 89 -9.27 2.15 -7.66
N ILE A 90 -7.95 2.10 -7.52
CA ILE A 90 -7.26 1.68 -6.30
C ILE A 90 -6.59 2.90 -5.67
N GLU A 91 -6.93 3.18 -4.41
CA GLU A 91 -6.39 4.28 -3.62
C GLU A 91 -5.15 3.86 -2.81
N GLY A 92 -4.99 2.56 -2.56
CA GLY A 92 -3.84 2.01 -1.84
C GLY A 92 -4.20 0.77 -1.03
N ARG A 93 -3.32 0.41 -0.10
CA ARG A 93 -3.44 -0.81 0.71
C ARG A 93 -4.04 -0.53 2.07
N ALA A 94 -5.00 -1.36 2.49
CA ALA A 94 -5.60 -1.32 3.82
C ALA A 94 -4.68 -1.91 4.91
N ASP A 95 -3.68 -2.70 4.51
CA ASP A 95 -2.78 -3.44 5.41
C ASP A 95 -1.36 -2.87 5.47
N ASP A 96 -1.18 -1.60 5.10
CA ASP A 96 0.09 -0.86 5.10
C ASP A 96 1.18 -1.43 4.16
N THR A 97 0.87 -2.39 3.30
CA THR A 97 1.83 -2.92 2.33
C THR A 97 2.28 -1.85 1.34
N ILE A 98 3.58 -1.77 1.11
CA ILE A 98 4.19 -0.86 0.14
C ILE A 98 4.20 -1.56 -1.23
N ILE A 99 3.71 -0.88 -2.26
CA ILE A 99 3.74 -1.34 -3.65
C ILE A 99 4.80 -0.54 -4.41
N ARG A 100 5.97 -1.15 -4.59
CA ARG A 100 7.10 -0.52 -5.30
C ARG A 100 7.43 -1.30 -6.55
N GLY A 101 7.26 -0.70 -7.73
CA GLY A 101 7.56 -1.36 -9.00
C GLY A 101 6.77 -2.65 -9.24
N GLY A 102 5.57 -2.74 -8.68
CA GLY A 102 4.73 -3.95 -8.72
C GLY A 102 5.10 -5.05 -7.71
N GLU A 103 6.10 -4.82 -6.85
CA GLU A 103 6.45 -5.73 -5.75
C GLU A 103 5.72 -5.32 -4.46
N ASN A 104 5.15 -6.33 -3.76
CA ASN A 104 4.57 -6.18 -2.43
C ASN A 104 5.67 -6.23 -1.37
N ILE A 105 5.87 -5.14 -0.64
CA ILE A 105 6.88 -5.01 0.40
C ILE A 105 6.20 -4.78 1.74
N ALA A 106 6.42 -5.71 2.67
CA ALA A 106 5.91 -5.59 4.04
C ALA A 106 6.83 -4.66 4.84
N PRO A 107 6.32 -3.51 5.35
CA PRO A 107 7.14 -2.59 6.14
C PRO A 107 7.79 -3.24 7.37
N ALA A 108 7.07 -4.15 8.03
CA ALA A 108 7.51 -4.80 9.25
C ALA A 108 8.85 -5.55 9.08
N GLU A 109 9.12 -6.12 7.90
CA GLU A 109 10.39 -6.80 7.60
C GLU A 109 11.57 -5.83 7.67
N ILE A 110 11.38 -4.61 7.16
CA ILE A 110 12.42 -3.58 7.11
C ILE A 110 12.60 -2.97 8.50
N GLU A 111 11.50 -2.73 9.22
CA GLU A 111 11.54 -2.26 10.60
C GLU A 111 12.24 -3.24 11.54
N ASP A 112 12.00 -4.53 11.39
CA ASP A 112 12.65 -5.57 12.18
C ASP A 112 14.15 -5.62 11.93
N VAL A 113 14.59 -5.32 10.70
CA VAL A 113 16.01 -5.14 10.41
C VAL A 113 16.54 -3.89 11.09
N LEU A 114 15.91 -2.72 10.90
CA LEU A 114 16.34 -1.46 11.51
C LEU A 114 16.43 -1.57 13.05
N ARG A 115 15.44 -2.17 13.71
CA ARG A 115 15.40 -2.37 15.17
C ARG A 115 16.48 -3.32 15.71
N ARG A 116 17.15 -4.12 14.86
CA ARG A 116 18.29 -4.94 15.28
C ARG A 116 19.59 -4.13 15.38
N HIS A 117 19.64 -2.95 14.77
CA HIS A 117 20.80 -2.06 14.90
C HIS A 117 20.87 -1.48 16.32
N GLU A 118 22.03 -1.52 16.96
CA GLU A 118 22.19 -1.17 18.39
C GLU A 118 21.84 0.28 18.75
N ALA A 119 21.87 1.17 17.75
CA ALA A 119 21.55 2.58 17.91
C ALA A 119 20.06 2.89 17.75
N VAL A 120 19.24 1.95 17.25
CA VAL A 120 17.83 2.16 16.94
C VAL A 120 16.96 1.61 18.06
N VAL A 121 16.09 2.44 18.64
CA VAL A 121 15.10 2.01 19.64
C VAL A 121 13.73 1.77 19.01
N ASP A 122 13.40 2.49 17.94
CA ASP A 122 12.15 2.34 17.23
C ASP A 122 12.29 2.74 15.76
N ALA A 123 11.44 2.18 14.90
CA ALA A 123 11.44 2.45 13.48
C ALA A 123 10.04 2.27 12.88
N ALA A 124 9.65 3.21 12.01
CA ALA A 124 8.44 3.16 11.22
C ALA A 124 8.80 3.23 9.73
N VAL A 125 8.34 2.26 8.94
CA VAL A 125 8.59 2.23 7.49
C VAL A 125 7.29 2.49 6.72
N VAL A 126 7.32 3.39 5.75
CA VAL A 126 6.16 3.78 4.92
C VAL A 126 6.51 3.88 3.45
N GLY A 127 5.50 3.72 2.60
CA GLY A 127 5.59 4.03 1.18
C GLY A 127 5.26 5.50 0.95
N ILE A 128 6.19 6.27 0.40
CA ILE A 128 5.96 7.64 -0.06
C ILE A 128 5.73 7.63 -1.58
N PRO A 129 4.88 8.51 -2.15
CA PRO A 129 4.61 8.55 -3.59
C PRO A 129 5.90 8.76 -4.40
N ASP A 130 5.97 8.09 -5.54
CA ASP A 130 7.08 8.21 -6.49
C ASP A 130 6.58 8.03 -7.93
N ASP A 131 7.04 8.90 -8.84
CA ASP A 131 6.55 8.94 -10.22
C ASP A 131 7.02 7.74 -11.06
N GLU A 132 8.14 7.10 -10.70
CA GLU A 132 8.72 5.99 -11.47
C GLU A 132 8.26 4.63 -10.96
N TRP A 133 8.19 4.47 -9.64
CA TRP A 133 7.97 3.20 -8.95
C TRP A 133 6.59 3.10 -8.30
N GLY A 134 5.78 4.15 -8.35
CA GLY A 134 4.52 4.28 -7.62
C GLY A 134 4.76 4.65 -6.15
N GLN A 135 5.58 3.86 -5.45
CA GLN A 135 6.04 4.17 -4.10
C GLN A 135 7.56 3.94 -3.93
N GLN A 136 8.19 4.80 -3.14
CA GLN A 136 9.51 4.60 -2.57
C GLN A 136 9.41 4.30 -1.07
N ILE A 137 10.41 3.58 -0.55
CA ILE A 137 10.46 3.22 0.88
C ILE A 137 11.09 4.38 1.65
N ALA A 138 10.38 4.90 2.64
CA ALA A 138 10.91 5.81 3.64
C ALA A 138 10.91 5.15 5.02
N ALA A 139 11.97 5.34 5.79
CA ALA A 139 12.08 4.92 7.17
C ALA A 139 12.21 6.14 8.09
N VAL A 140 11.42 6.16 9.16
CA VAL A 140 11.57 7.11 10.26
C VAL A 140 12.10 6.35 11.46
N VAL A 141 13.23 6.81 11.99
CA VAL A 141 14.03 6.08 12.98
C VAL A 141 14.15 6.92 14.25
N VAL A 142 13.93 6.27 15.39
CA VAL A 142 14.18 6.83 16.72
C VAL A 142 15.44 6.17 17.27
N LEU A 143 16.37 7.01 17.74
CA LEU A 143 17.63 6.52 18.30
C LEU A 143 17.52 6.22 19.78
N ALA A 144 18.25 5.20 20.23
CA ALA A 144 18.39 4.91 21.64
C ALA A 144 19.12 6.07 22.36
N PRO A 145 18.76 6.39 23.62
CA PRO A 145 19.38 7.47 24.37
C PRO A 145 20.91 7.37 24.42
N GLY A 146 21.60 8.44 24.02
CA GLY A 146 23.07 8.52 24.01
C GLY A 146 23.75 7.75 22.88
N LYS A 147 23.00 7.17 21.94
CA LYS A 147 23.53 6.60 20.70
C LYS A 147 23.47 7.62 19.56
N SER A 148 24.32 7.42 18.56
CA SER A 148 24.35 8.18 17.32
C SER A 148 24.69 7.23 16.18
N VAL A 149 24.04 7.40 15.03
CA VAL A 149 24.31 6.64 13.80
C VAL A 149 23.99 7.57 12.62
N GLY A 150 24.74 7.43 11.53
CA GLY A 150 24.48 8.19 10.30
C GLY A 150 23.37 7.57 9.43
N VAL A 151 22.79 8.37 8.53
CA VAL A 151 21.86 7.86 7.51
C VAL A 151 22.57 6.83 6.61
N ASP A 152 23.78 7.15 6.14
CA ASP A 152 24.56 6.26 5.27
C ASP A 152 24.86 4.92 5.94
N GLU A 153 25.19 4.94 7.24
CA GLU A 153 25.47 3.73 8.02
C GLU A 153 24.22 2.84 8.18
N LEU A 154 23.05 3.43 8.47
CA LEU A 154 21.80 2.66 8.52
C LEU A 154 21.38 2.13 7.14
N HIS A 155 21.62 2.92 6.09
CA HIS A 155 21.34 2.50 4.73
C HIS A 155 22.21 1.30 4.34
N ASP A 156 23.52 1.36 4.59
CA ASP A 156 24.45 0.26 4.34
C ASP A 156 24.08 -0.98 5.18
N TYR A 157 23.74 -0.78 6.45
CA TYR A 157 23.23 -1.86 7.31
C TYR A 157 21.98 -2.53 6.71
N CYS A 158 21.04 -1.76 6.19
CA CYS A 158 19.89 -2.30 5.48
C CYS A 158 20.29 -3.06 4.21
N GLN A 159 21.25 -2.56 3.42
CA GLN A 159 21.72 -3.26 2.20
C GLN A 159 22.40 -4.60 2.50
N GLU A 160 23.07 -4.73 3.64
CA GLU A 160 23.69 -5.99 4.06
C GLU A 160 22.67 -7.06 4.47
N HIS A 161 21.50 -6.64 4.97
CA HIS A 161 20.49 -7.53 5.57
C HIS A 161 19.22 -7.70 4.72
N LEU A 162 18.98 -6.80 3.77
CA LEU A 162 17.80 -6.78 2.90
C LEU A 162 18.23 -6.81 1.43
N ARG A 163 17.31 -7.24 0.57
CA ARG A 163 17.47 -7.04 -0.89
C ARG A 163 17.42 -5.55 -1.20
N SER A 164 18.13 -5.13 -2.25
CA SER A 164 18.16 -3.73 -2.69
C SER A 164 16.77 -3.15 -2.98
N SER A 165 15.79 -3.97 -3.40
CA SER A 165 14.41 -3.52 -3.61
C SER A 165 13.68 -3.10 -2.33
N LYS A 166 14.15 -3.57 -1.17
CA LYS A 166 13.58 -3.33 0.16
C LYS A 166 14.41 -2.35 1.02
N THR A 167 15.52 -1.86 0.51
CA THR A 167 16.33 -0.85 1.21
C THR A 167 15.61 0.49 1.21
N PRO A 168 15.48 1.18 2.37
CA PRO A 168 14.90 2.52 2.42
C PRO A 168 15.65 3.49 1.50
N TYR A 169 14.89 4.22 0.68
CA TYR A 169 15.42 5.31 -0.15
C TYR A 169 15.66 6.57 0.69
N ARG A 170 14.75 6.84 1.63
CA ARG A 170 14.83 7.98 2.57
C ARG A 170 14.86 7.44 3.99
N ILE A 171 15.80 7.94 4.80
CA ILE A 171 15.84 7.68 6.25
C ILE A 171 15.82 9.02 6.96
N GLU A 172 14.89 9.20 7.90
CA GLU A 172 14.80 10.38 8.75
C GLU A 172 14.86 10.01 10.22
N PHE A 173 15.47 10.87 11.01
CA PHE A 173 15.48 10.74 12.46
C PHE A 173 14.36 11.57 13.09
N ARG A 174 13.75 11.03 14.15
CA ARG A 174 12.78 11.70 15.01
C ARG A 174 13.06 11.37 16.47
N ASP A 175 12.59 12.23 17.36
CA ASP A 175 12.69 12.02 18.81
C ASP A 175 11.69 10.95 19.30
N GLU A 176 10.52 10.85 18.65
CA GLU A 176 9.50 9.86 18.93
C GLU A 176 8.65 9.54 17.69
N LEU A 177 7.93 8.41 17.74
CA LEU A 177 6.98 7.99 16.72
C LEU A 177 5.56 8.04 17.27
N PRO A 178 4.56 8.39 16.44
CA PRO A 178 3.17 8.48 16.87
C PRO A 178 2.62 7.07 17.13
N HIS A 179 2.11 6.85 18.34
CA HIS A 179 1.52 5.59 18.76
C HIS A 179 0.13 5.82 19.39
N THR A 180 -0.76 4.85 19.23
CA THR A 180 -2.00 4.81 20.00
C THR A 180 -1.70 4.63 21.50
N PRO A 181 -2.66 4.90 22.40
CA PRO A 181 -2.53 4.57 23.83
C PRO A 181 -2.25 3.08 24.11
N THR A 182 -2.58 2.20 23.16
CA THR A 182 -2.30 0.76 23.21
C THR A 182 -0.92 0.39 22.66
N GLY A 183 -0.11 1.37 22.24
CA GLY A 183 1.24 1.17 21.71
C GLY A 183 1.28 0.75 20.24
N LYS A 184 0.18 0.87 19.49
CA LYS A 184 0.17 0.58 18.04
C LYS A 184 0.68 1.79 17.27
N LEU A 185 1.66 1.58 16.38
CA LEU A 185 2.18 2.62 15.50
C LEU A 185 1.06 3.24 14.63
N LEU A 186 0.97 4.57 14.62
CA LEU A 186 0.07 5.35 13.79
C LEU A 186 0.76 5.71 12.47
N ARG A 187 0.95 4.69 11.63
CA ARG A 187 1.68 4.80 10.36
C ARG A 187 1.19 5.91 9.43
N ARG A 188 -0.13 6.16 9.42
CA ARG A 188 -0.74 7.24 8.64
C ARG A 188 -0.25 8.63 9.06
N GLU A 189 0.01 8.84 10.35
CA GLU A 189 0.54 10.11 10.86
C GLU A 189 2.02 10.28 10.49
N VAL A 190 2.79 9.17 10.51
CA VAL A 190 4.18 9.17 10.01
C VAL A 190 4.24 9.56 8.53
N LEU A 191 3.35 8.99 7.71
CA LEU A 191 3.26 9.33 6.30
C LEU A 191 2.88 10.80 6.09
N ALA A 192 1.89 11.30 6.83
CA ALA A 192 1.50 12.71 6.76
C ALA A 192 2.65 13.65 7.13
N ASP A 193 3.38 13.39 8.22
CA ASP A 193 4.55 14.18 8.62
C ASP A 193 5.64 14.24 7.53
N LEU A 194 5.89 13.12 6.84
CA LEU A 194 6.89 13.05 5.78
C LEU A 194 6.51 13.82 4.49
N LEU A 195 5.21 14.03 4.27
CA LEU A 195 4.66 14.70 3.09
C LEU A 195 4.43 16.21 3.30
N GLY A 196 4.40 16.67 4.56
CA GLY A 196 4.16 18.07 4.94
C GLY A 196 2.69 18.46 4.93
#